data_AF-A0A396GXP5-F1
#
_entry.id   AF-A0A396GXP5-F1
#
_cell.length_a   1.000
_cell.length_b   1.000
_cell.length_c   1.000
_cell.angle_alpha   90.00
_cell.angle_beta   90.00
_cell.angle_gamma   90.00
#
_symmetry.space_group_name_H-M   'P 1'
#
loop_
_entity.id
_entity.type
_entity.pdbx_description
1 polymer ?
#
loop_
_entity_poly.entity_id
_entity_poly.type
_entity_poly.pdbx_seq_one_letter_code
_entity_poly.pdbx_strand_id
1 'polypeptide(L)'
;MIREQKRAAVLKQKRELSGSTTPPRVIVLFALCASVDLESLANDLSSLLSKDSSTVLPGFGIPTVASSEYKIRISVLKAPHGDLLSCMEMVKVADLLVFVASAMSSCEETASQYIDSFGNQCLSVFRSLGLPSTVLFVRDLPTELKQRNEPKKSCSSSLASEFPEDCKCYPADTKDDLQKFLWLFKEQRLKVPHWRTQRSYLMAHKVHVSGAGDFRLCKVEVLEDPLLLNSSTNQDLMGSDETQDVKV
;
A
#
# COMPACT_ATOMS: atom_id res chain seq x y z
N MET A 1 22.39 24.01 13.41
CA MET A 1 22.52 23.91 11.93
C MET A 1 22.29 22.51 11.35
N ILE A 2 23.23 21.55 11.39
CA ILE A 2 23.07 20.26 10.65
C ILE A 2 21.84 19.46 11.09
N ARG A 3 21.54 19.46 12.40
CA ARG A 3 20.35 18.76 12.95
C ARG A 3 19.04 19.37 12.44
N GLU A 4 18.97 20.69 12.34
CA GLU A 4 17.77 21.39 11.87
C GLU A 4 17.55 21.16 10.38
N GLN A 5 18.62 21.18 9.59
CA GLN A 5 18.55 20.86 8.16
C GLN A 5 18.06 19.42 7.92
N LYS A 6 18.59 18.44 8.65
CA LYS A 6 18.11 17.04 8.58
C LYS A 6 16.65 16.92 9.03
N ARG A 7 16.26 17.60 10.11
CA ARG A 7 14.86 17.61 10.58
C ARG A 7 13.91 18.23 9.56
N ALA A 8 14.30 19.36 8.97
CA ALA A 8 13.51 20.04 7.94
C ALA A 8 13.34 19.16 6.69
N ALA A 9 14.40 18.49 6.24
CA ALA A 9 14.33 17.55 5.13
C ALA A 9 13.39 16.37 5.43
N VAL A 10 13.45 15.82 6.65
CA VAL A 10 12.57 14.73 7.08
C VAL A 10 11.11 15.16 7.12
N LEU A 11 10.84 16.37 7.62
CA LEU A 11 9.49 16.94 7.70
C LEU A 11 8.93 17.27 6.32
N LYS A 12 9.76 17.81 5.40
CA LYS A 12 9.36 18.09 4.02
C LYS A 12 8.87 16.82 3.33
N GLN A 13 9.69 15.76 3.38
CA GLN A 13 9.32 14.47 2.79
C GLN A 13 8.10 13.84 3.46
N LYS A 14 7.87 14.04 4.77
CA LYS A 14 6.63 13.61 5.43
C LYS A 14 5.39 14.36 4.91
N ARG A 15 5.51 15.67 4.66
CA ARG A 15 4.40 16.48 4.10
C ARG A 15 4.07 16.09 2.67
N GLU A 16 5.08 15.71 1.88
CA GLU A 16 4.91 15.16 0.52
C GLU A 16 4.21 13.79 0.50
N LEU A 17 4.08 13.12 1.65
CA LEU A 17 3.45 11.78 1.77
C LEU A 17 2.06 11.81 2.42
N SER A 18 1.64 12.92 3.03
CA SER A 18 0.38 13.00 3.82
C SER A 18 -0.36 14.33 3.63
N GLY A 19 -0.22 14.94 2.47
CA GLY A 19 -0.91 16.19 2.10
C GLY A 19 -2.22 15.93 1.37
N SER A 20 -3.11 16.92 1.33
CA SER A 20 -4.40 16.81 0.61
C SER A 20 -4.24 16.54 -0.90
N THR A 21 -3.09 16.91 -1.48
CA THR A 21 -2.76 16.79 -2.90
C THR A 21 -1.80 15.63 -3.20
N THR A 22 -1.44 14.80 -2.22
CA THR A 22 -0.44 13.74 -2.41
C THR A 22 -1.05 12.52 -3.09
N PRO A 23 -0.36 11.87 -4.04
CA PRO A 23 -0.91 10.74 -4.77
C PRO A 23 -1.31 9.58 -3.85
N PRO A 24 -2.29 8.74 -4.24
CA PRO A 24 -2.63 7.54 -3.50
C PRO A 24 -1.44 6.58 -3.38
N ARG A 25 -1.19 6.07 -2.18
CA ARG A 25 -0.17 5.05 -1.93
C ARG A 25 -0.67 3.70 -2.43
N VAL A 26 0.15 3.00 -3.19
CA VAL A 26 -0.24 1.72 -3.78
C VAL A 26 0.27 0.57 -2.91
N ILE A 27 -0.67 -0.19 -2.34
CA ILE A 27 -0.41 -1.44 -1.62
C ILE A 27 -0.78 -2.59 -2.53
N VAL A 28 0.19 -3.46 -2.84
CA VAL A 28 -0.04 -4.69 -3.60
C VAL A 28 -0.02 -5.87 -2.65
N LEU A 29 -1.10 -6.64 -2.62
CA LEU A 29 -1.20 -7.90 -1.90
C LEU A 29 -0.78 -9.05 -2.83
N PHE A 30 0.21 -9.83 -2.41
CA PHE A 30 0.70 -10.99 -3.14
C PHE A 30 0.60 -12.24 -2.26
N ALA A 31 -0.16 -13.24 -2.72
CA ALA A 31 -0.24 -14.54 -2.04
C ALA A 31 0.98 -15.38 -2.38
N LEU A 32 1.61 -15.98 -1.36
CA LEU A 32 2.73 -16.91 -1.54
C LEU A 32 2.31 -18.33 -1.92
N CYS A 33 1.02 -18.65 -1.78
CA CYS A 33 0.45 -19.95 -2.12
C CYS A 33 -0.99 -19.77 -2.64
N ALA A 34 -1.41 -20.60 -3.59
CA ALA A 34 -2.75 -20.57 -4.17
C ALA A 34 -3.90 -20.76 -3.15
N SER A 35 -3.63 -21.38 -2.00
CA SER A 35 -4.60 -21.61 -0.92
C SER A 35 -4.99 -20.35 -0.14
N VAL A 36 -4.23 -19.26 -0.29
CA VAL A 36 -4.40 -18.05 0.50
C VAL A 36 -5.48 -17.17 -0.10
N ASP A 37 -6.54 -16.91 0.67
CA ASP A 37 -7.59 -15.98 0.27
C ASP A 37 -7.10 -14.52 0.38
N LEU A 38 -6.95 -13.85 -0.76
CA LEU A 38 -6.63 -12.42 -0.83
C LEU A 38 -7.88 -11.52 -0.81
N GLU A 39 -9.05 -12.07 -1.15
CA GLU A 39 -10.27 -11.27 -1.31
C GLU A 39 -10.82 -10.83 0.04
N SER A 40 -10.90 -11.74 1.02
CA SER A 40 -11.28 -11.36 2.38
C SER A 40 -10.37 -10.28 2.97
N LEU A 41 -9.05 -10.44 2.81
CA LEU A 41 -8.06 -9.48 3.32
C LEU A 41 -8.19 -8.10 2.64
N ALA A 42 -8.37 -8.08 1.32
CA ALA A 42 -8.57 -6.84 0.57
C ALA A 42 -9.87 -6.14 0.98
N ASN A 43 -10.94 -6.91 1.19
CA ASN A 43 -12.23 -6.40 1.65
C ASN A 43 -12.15 -5.87 3.08
N ASP A 44 -11.44 -6.56 3.98
CA ASP A 44 -11.25 -6.11 5.36
C ASP A 44 -10.45 -4.81 5.42
N LEU A 45 -9.35 -4.71 4.66
CA LEU A 45 -8.60 -3.46 4.52
C LEU A 45 -9.47 -2.34 3.95
N SER A 46 -10.23 -2.62 2.88
CA SER A 46 -11.12 -1.64 2.27
C SER A 46 -12.22 -1.18 3.25
N SER A 47 -12.77 -2.10 4.05
CA SER A 47 -13.79 -1.81 5.06
C SER A 47 -13.26 -0.92 6.19
N LEU A 48 -12.01 -1.14 6.63
CA LEU A 48 -11.35 -0.31 7.63
C LEU A 48 -11.04 1.08 7.10
N LEU A 49 -10.62 1.18 5.84
CA LEU A 49 -10.32 2.45 5.20
C LEU A 49 -11.58 3.27 4.90
N SER A 50 -12.70 2.60 4.61
CA SER A 50 -13.97 3.24 4.19
C SER A 50 -14.92 3.55 5.36
N LYS A 51 -14.52 3.29 6.61
CA LYS A 51 -15.37 3.41 7.80
C LYS A 51 -16.00 4.80 7.96
N ASP A 52 -15.35 5.83 7.42
CA ASP A 52 -15.79 7.22 7.43
C ASP A 52 -15.95 7.76 5.99
N SER A 53 -17.13 7.57 5.38
CA SER A 53 -17.64 8.38 4.25
C SER A 53 -16.74 8.53 3.01
N SER A 54 -15.93 7.54 2.63
CA SER A 54 -15.15 7.63 1.40
C SER A 54 -15.96 7.11 0.21
N THR A 55 -16.11 7.93 -0.82
CA THR A 55 -16.61 7.52 -2.14
C THR A 55 -15.69 6.46 -2.74
N VAL A 56 -15.98 5.18 -2.48
CA VAL A 56 -15.56 4.14 -3.42
C VAL A 56 -16.37 4.45 -4.67
N LEU A 57 -15.79 5.18 -5.63
CA LEU A 57 -16.51 5.51 -6.86
C LEU A 57 -16.78 4.19 -7.59
N PRO A 58 -18.03 3.68 -7.57
CA PRO A 58 -18.35 2.43 -8.23
C PRO A 58 -18.25 2.71 -9.73
N GLY A 59 -17.29 2.06 -10.41
CA GLY A 59 -17.05 2.25 -11.84
C GLY A 59 -15.70 2.88 -12.22
N PHE A 60 -14.82 3.16 -11.26
CA PHE A 60 -13.40 3.39 -11.52
C PHE A 60 -12.60 2.11 -11.23
N GLY A 61 -11.71 1.73 -12.15
CA GLY A 61 -11.18 0.36 -12.23
C GLY A 61 -10.36 -0.12 -11.03
N ILE A 62 -9.75 0.81 -10.27
CA ILE A 62 -8.91 0.49 -9.11
C ILE A 62 -9.61 0.97 -7.83
N PRO A 63 -9.72 0.14 -6.77
CA PRO A 63 -10.29 0.57 -5.50
C PRO A 63 -9.28 1.48 -4.77
N THR A 64 -9.45 2.79 -4.94
CA THR A 64 -8.72 3.82 -4.19
C THR A 64 -9.63 4.38 -3.11
N VAL A 65 -9.13 4.38 -1.87
CA VAL A 65 -9.85 4.87 -0.71
C VAL A 65 -9.09 6.05 -0.10
N ALA A 66 -9.79 7.16 0.08
CA ALA A 66 -9.29 8.33 0.82
C ALA A 66 -9.80 8.21 2.26
N SER A 67 -8.91 7.93 3.21
CA SER A 67 -9.29 7.81 4.61
C SER A 67 -8.91 9.07 5.40
N SER A 68 -9.91 9.73 5.98
CA SER A 68 -9.76 10.92 6.81
C SER A 68 -9.11 10.61 8.16
N GLU A 69 -9.37 9.44 8.75
CA GLU A 69 -8.77 8.98 10.01
C GLU A 69 -7.24 8.90 9.91
N TYR A 70 -6.77 8.22 8.87
CA TYR A 70 -5.33 8.06 8.64
C TYR A 70 -4.72 9.28 7.92
N LYS A 71 -5.53 10.17 7.35
CA LYS A 71 -5.10 11.32 6.51
C LYS A 71 -4.22 10.89 5.34
N ILE A 72 -4.52 9.73 4.76
CA ILE A 72 -3.79 9.14 3.63
C ILE A 72 -4.74 8.52 2.63
N ARG A 73 -4.32 8.53 1.36
CA ARG A 73 -5.03 7.87 0.26
C ARG A 73 -4.32 6.57 -0.04
N ILE A 74 -5.07 5.48 -0.14
CA ILE A 74 -4.53 4.14 -0.36
C ILE A 74 -5.27 3.48 -1.50
N SER A 75 -4.53 2.89 -2.43
CA SER A 75 -5.06 1.97 -3.43
C SER A 75 -4.61 0.56 -3.07
N VAL A 76 -5.56 -0.35 -2.86
CA VAL A 76 -5.26 -1.75 -2.52
C VAL A 76 -5.45 -2.60 -3.77
N LEU A 77 -4.39 -3.24 -4.24
CA LEU A 77 -4.41 -4.12 -5.41
C LEU A 77 -4.17 -5.56 -4.97
N LYS A 78 -4.87 -6.49 -5.63
CA LYS A 78 -4.63 -7.93 -5.49
C LYS A 78 -3.84 -8.44 -6.70
N ALA A 79 -2.70 -9.08 -6.45
CA ALA A 79 -1.95 -9.75 -7.50
C ALA A 79 -2.63 -11.07 -7.88
N PRO A 80 -2.90 -11.33 -9.17
CA PRO A 80 -3.51 -12.58 -9.60
C PRO A 80 -2.53 -13.74 -9.45
N HIS A 81 -3.00 -14.86 -8.89
CA HIS A 81 -2.19 -16.06 -8.80
C HIS A 81 -2.13 -16.77 -10.17
N GLY A 82 -0.94 -17.17 -10.61
CA GLY A 82 -0.73 -17.86 -11.90
C GLY A 82 -0.33 -16.97 -13.08
N ASP A 83 -0.41 -15.64 -12.96
CA ASP A 83 0.06 -14.72 -14.00
C ASP A 83 1.27 -13.90 -13.53
N LEU A 84 2.46 -14.37 -13.91
CA LEU A 84 3.74 -13.75 -13.57
C LEU A 84 3.88 -12.34 -14.16
N LEU A 85 3.37 -12.10 -15.38
CA LEU A 85 3.54 -10.82 -16.06
C LEU A 85 2.74 -9.73 -15.37
N SER A 86 1.46 -10.00 -15.09
CA SER A 86 0.61 -9.09 -14.32
C SER A 86 1.18 -8.82 -12.92
N CYS A 87 1.70 -9.85 -12.25
CA CYS A 87 2.35 -9.69 -10.95
C CYS A 87 3.58 -8.76 -11.03
N MET A 88 4.43 -8.94 -12.04
CA MET A 88 5.60 -8.09 -12.26
C MET A 88 5.22 -6.63 -12.49
N GLU A 89 4.18 -6.37 -13.29
CA GLU A 89 3.68 -5.01 -13.55
C GLU A 89 3.12 -4.35 -12.28
N MET A 90 2.34 -5.09 -11.48
CA MET A 90 1.84 -4.59 -10.20
C MET A 90 2.96 -4.26 -9.21
N VAL A 91 3.97 -5.13 -9.09
CA VAL A 91 5.12 -4.90 -8.20
C VAL A 91 5.93 -3.67 -8.61
N LYS A 92 6.01 -3.37 -9.91
CA LYS A 92 6.70 -2.17 -10.38
C LYS A 92 6.04 -0.88 -9.86
N VAL A 93 4.71 -0.87 -9.82
CA VAL A 93 3.90 0.29 -9.40
C VAL A 93 3.70 0.34 -7.87
N ALA A 94 3.92 -0.77 -7.17
CA ALA A 94 3.74 -0.85 -5.72
C ALA A 94 4.70 0.08 -4.94
N ASP A 95 4.13 0.87 -4.03
CA ASP A 95 4.90 1.56 -2.97
C ASP A 95 5.20 0.60 -1.81
N LEU A 96 4.23 -0.26 -1.50
CA LEU A 96 4.34 -1.33 -0.52
C LEU A 96 3.89 -2.66 -1.14
N LEU A 97 4.76 -3.66 -1.05
CA LEU A 97 4.43 -5.03 -1.40
C LEU A 97 4.19 -5.85 -0.12
N VAL A 98 3.00 -6.40 0.00
CA VAL A 98 2.59 -7.21 1.14
C VAL A 98 2.50 -8.66 0.69
N PHE A 99 3.40 -9.47 1.23
CA PHE A 99 3.36 -10.92 1.05
C PHE A 99 2.40 -11.53 2.05
N VAL A 100 1.53 -12.41 1.61
CA VAL A 100 0.56 -13.10 2.47
C VAL A 100 0.91 -14.58 2.50
N ALA A 101 1.23 -15.07 3.71
CA ALA A 101 1.45 -16.46 4.02
C ALA A 101 0.33 -16.97 4.92
N SER A 102 -0.11 -18.22 4.74
CA SER A 102 -0.94 -18.92 5.72
C SER A 102 -0.05 -19.80 6.60
N ALA A 103 -0.30 -19.78 7.91
CA ALA A 103 0.39 -20.64 8.86
C ALA A 103 -0.13 -22.08 8.88
N MET A 104 -1.33 -22.33 8.34
CA MET A 104 -1.98 -23.65 8.36
C MET A 104 -1.96 -24.37 7.01
N SER A 105 -1.87 -23.67 5.89
CA SER A 105 -1.75 -24.34 4.60
C SER A 105 -0.30 -24.76 4.34
N SER A 106 -0.01 -26.05 4.42
CA SER A 106 1.22 -26.61 3.87
C SER A 106 1.08 -26.73 2.35
N CYS A 107 1.93 -26.04 1.58
CA CYS A 107 1.99 -26.25 0.14
C CYS A 107 2.81 -27.55 -0.07
N GLU A 108 2.15 -28.63 -0.51
CA GLU A 108 2.74 -29.99 -0.51
C GLU A 108 3.91 -30.20 -1.49
N GLU A 109 4.17 -29.24 -2.38
CA GLU A 109 5.03 -29.46 -3.56
C GLU A 109 6.46 -28.89 -3.46
N THR A 110 6.84 -28.21 -2.36
CA THR A 110 8.14 -27.51 -2.25
C THR A 110 8.82 -27.67 -0.89
N ALA A 111 10.13 -27.43 -0.83
CA ALA A 111 10.95 -27.54 0.37
C ALA A 111 10.61 -26.52 1.49
N SER A 112 9.78 -25.52 1.19
CA SER A 112 9.30 -24.52 2.14
C SER A 112 7.79 -24.65 2.30
N GLN A 113 7.33 -25.00 3.50
CA GLN A 113 5.92 -25.28 3.81
C GLN A 113 4.93 -24.17 3.43
N TYR A 114 5.42 -22.95 3.19
CA TYR A 114 4.61 -21.73 3.05
C TYR A 114 4.58 -21.12 1.64
N ILE A 115 5.38 -21.62 0.68
CA ILE A 115 5.56 -21.00 -0.65
C ILE A 115 5.36 -22.06 -1.72
N ASP A 116 4.44 -21.84 -2.65
CA ASP A 116 4.26 -22.75 -3.79
C ASP A 116 5.28 -22.51 -4.91
N SER A 117 5.22 -23.35 -5.95
CA SER A 117 6.14 -23.28 -7.09
C SER A 117 6.04 -21.94 -7.83
N PHE A 118 4.83 -21.40 -7.99
CA PHE A 118 4.56 -20.11 -8.64
C PHE A 118 5.07 -18.92 -7.79
N GLY A 119 4.84 -18.95 -6.49
CA GLY A 119 5.32 -17.98 -5.53
C GLY A 119 6.84 -17.92 -5.51
N ASN A 120 7.52 -19.07 -5.53
CA ASN A 120 8.98 -19.13 -5.60
C ASN A 120 9.52 -18.55 -6.93
N GLN A 121 8.85 -18.84 -8.05
CA GLN A 121 9.16 -18.23 -9.35
C GLN A 121 9.01 -16.70 -9.29
N CYS A 122 7.90 -16.20 -8.76
CA CYS A 122 7.64 -14.76 -8.61
C CYS A 122 8.67 -14.09 -7.69
N LEU A 123 8.99 -14.69 -6.54
CA LEU A 123 9.99 -14.16 -5.60
C LEU A 123 11.37 -14.08 -6.22
N SER A 124 11.76 -15.07 -7.04
CA SER A 124 13.02 -15.03 -7.79
C SER A 124 13.07 -13.84 -8.75
N VAL A 125 11.97 -13.59 -9.47
CA VAL A 125 11.85 -12.44 -10.37
C VAL A 125 11.85 -11.13 -9.59
N PHE A 126 11.09 -11.02 -8.50
CA PHE A 126 11.01 -9.78 -7.72
C PHE A 126 12.35 -9.42 -7.07
N ARG A 127 13.13 -10.42 -6.62
CA ARG A 127 14.50 -10.23 -6.13
C ARG A 127 15.41 -9.68 -7.22
N SER A 128 15.30 -10.19 -8.45
CA SER A 128 16.08 -9.68 -9.59
C SER A 128 15.69 -8.25 -10.00
N LEU A 129 14.42 -7.86 -9.83
CA LEU A 129 13.91 -6.53 -10.16
C LEU A 129 14.24 -5.48 -9.08
N GLY A 130 14.41 -5.92 -7.85
CA GLY A 130 14.56 -5.05 -6.67
C GLY A 130 13.21 -4.71 -6.06
N LEU A 131 12.95 -5.32 -4.90
CA LEU A 131 11.70 -5.20 -4.16
C LEU A 131 11.48 -3.75 -3.65
N PRO A 132 10.25 -3.21 -3.74
CA PRO A 132 9.86 -2.01 -3.00
C PRO A 132 9.86 -2.28 -1.49
N SER A 133 9.32 -1.37 -0.68
CA SER A 133 9.14 -1.67 0.74
C SER A 133 8.28 -2.92 0.91
N THR A 134 8.79 -3.96 1.58
CA THR A 134 8.09 -5.24 1.75
C THR A 134 7.63 -5.46 3.18
N VAL A 135 6.49 -6.12 3.32
CA VAL A 135 5.93 -6.56 4.60
C VAL A 135 5.39 -7.98 4.44
N LEU A 136 5.53 -8.81 5.48
CA LEU A 136 4.95 -10.14 5.53
C LEU A 136 3.71 -10.14 6.45
N PHE A 137 2.59 -10.59 5.90
CA PHE A 137 1.37 -10.94 6.63
C PHE A 137 1.30 -12.44 6.82
N VAL A 138 1.08 -12.85 8.06
CA VAL A 138 0.81 -14.24 8.43
C VAL A 138 -0.65 -14.35 8.81
N ARG A 139 -1.37 -15.22 8.11
CA ARG A 139 -2.78 -15.58 8.33
C ARG A 139 -2.91 -16.97 8.96
N ASP A 140 -4.09 -17.26 9.47
CA ASP A 140 -4.48 -18.53 10.09
C ASP A 140 -3.68 -18.84 11.35
N LEU A 141 -3.33 -17.79 12.10
CA LEU A 141 -2.69 -17.98 13.39
C LEU A 141 -3.73 -18.36 14.45
N PRO A 142 -3.39 -19.27 15.38
CA PRO A 142 -4.28 -19.62 16.48
C PRO A 142 -4.55 -18.40 17.37
N THR A 143 -5.76 -18.33 17.93
CA THR A 143 -6.22 -17.21 18.76
C THR A 143 -5.46 -17.11 20.09
N GLU A 144 -4.81 -18.19 20.54
CA GLU A 144 -4.02 -18.18 21.77
C GLU A 144 -2.67 -17.47 21.61
N LEU A 145 -2.41 -16.45 22.43
CA LEU A 145 -1.21 -15.60 22.35
C LEU A 145 0.12 -16.37 22.47
N LYS A 146 0.17 -17.47 23.23
CA LYS A 146 1.38 -18.29 23.37
C LYS A 146 1.64 -19.13 22.12
N GLN A 147 0.58 -19.76 21.59
CA GLN A 147 0.64 -20.60 20.40
C GLN A 147 0.69 -19.80 19.10
N ARG A 148 0.40 -18.48 19.14
CA ARG A 148 0.49 -17.57 17.98
C ARG A 148 1.92 -17.17 17.64
N ASN A 149 2.80 -17.09 18.65
CA ASN A 149 4.15 -16.59 18.47
C ASN A 149 5.08 -17.61 17.80
N GLU A 150 4.91 -18.89 18.10
CA GLU A 150 5.70 -19.98 17.51
C GLU A 150 5.51 -20.13 15.99
N PRO A 151 4.29 -20.26 15.44
CA PRO A 151 4.07 -20.34 13.99
C PRO A 151 4.47 -19.05 13.29
N LYS A 152 4.23 -17.89 13.92
CA LYS A 152 4.71 -16.60 13.39
C LYS A 152 6.24 -16.56 13.30
N LYS A 153 6.95 -17.01 14.34
CA LYS A 153 8.42 -17.05 14.36
C LYS A 153 8.97 -18.09 13.40
N SER A 154 8.33 -19.24 13.29
CA SER A 154 8.69 -20.32 12.35
C SER A 154 8.54 -19.88 10.90
N CYS A 155 7.37 -19.29 10.55
CA CYS A 155 7.12 -18.73 9.23
C CYS A 155 8.10 -17.58 8.92
N SER A 156 8.26 -16.63 9.84
CA SER A 156 9.21 -15.52 9.70
C SER A 156 10.64 -16.00 9.48
N SER A 157 11.10 -16.99 10.26
CA SER A 157 12.46 -17.54 10.11
C SER A 157 12.65 -18.27 8.77
N SER A 158 11.62 -18.98 8.31
CA SER A 158 11.68 -19.70 7.03
C SER A 158 11.73 -18.73 5.85
N LEU A 159 10.93 -17.66 5.91
CA LEU A 159 10.81 -16.65 4.87
C LEU A 159 11.88 -15.53 4.98
N ALA A 160 12.61 -15.44 6.09
CA ALA A 160 13.66 -14.44 6.27
C ALA A 160 14.76 -14.54 5.20
N SER A 161 15.00 -15.74 4.65
CA SER A 161 15.94 -15.95 3.54
C SER A 161 15.47 -15.35 2.21
N GLU A 162 14.16 -15.16 2.06
CA GLU A 162 13.51 -14.74 0.82
C GLU A 162 13.35 -13.22 0.72
N PHE A 163 13.45 -12.53 1.85
CA PHE A 163 13.17 -11.09 1.95
C PHE A 163 14.39 -10.27 2.39
N PRO A 164 14.41 -8.96 2.11
CA PRO A 164 15.41 -8.05 2.66
C PRO A 164 15.36 -8.03 4.20
N GLU A 165 16.50 -7.73 4.85
CA GLU A 165 16.65 -7.72 6.33
C GLU A 165 15.64 -6.83 7.08
N ASP A 166 15.06 -5.83 6.41
CA ASP A 166 14.08 -4.91 6.99
C ASP A 166 12.62 -5.41 6.96
N CYS A 167 12.36 -6.61 6.45
CA CYS A 167 11.00 -7.11 6.26
C CYS A 167 10.30 -7.40 7.59
N LYS A 168 9.26 -6.62 7.90
CA LYS A 168 8.49 -6.77 9.15
C LYS A 168 7.35 -7.77 8.98
N CYS A 169 7.13 -8.57 10.02
CA CYS A 169 6.08 -9.59 10.05
C CYS A 169 4.91 -9.14 10.95
N TYR A 170 3.72 -8.99 10.37
CA TYR A 170 2.48 -8.67 11.08
C TYR A 170 1.49 -9.83 10.96
N PRO A 171 0.74 -10.10 12.04
CA PRO A 171 -0.39 -11.00 11.90
C PRO A 171 -1.57 -10.27 11.24
N ALA A 172 -2.37 -10.98 10.45
CA ALA A 172 -3.46 -10.38 9.67
C ALA A 172 -4.83 -11.07 9.89
N ASP A 173 -5.02 -11.74 11.03
CA ASP A 173 -6.25 -12.51 11.31
C ASP A 173 -7.42 -11.64 11.78
N THR A 174 -7.13 -10.52 12.45
CA THR A 174 -8.15 -9.66 13.04
C THR A 174 -8.13 -8.27 12.42
N LYS A 175 -9.32 -7.64 12.35
CA LYS A 175 -9.46 -6.25 11.91
C LYS A 175 -8.64 -5.28 12.77
N ASP A 176 -8.51 -5.56 14.07
CA ASP A 176 -7.69 -4.75 14.99
C ASP A 176 -6.20 -4.82 14.63
N ASP A 177 -5.70 -5.97 14.21
CA ASP A 177 -4.31 -6.11 13.78
C ASP A 177 -4.04 -5.37 12.47
N LEU A 178 -5.00 -5.40 11.53
CA LEU A 178 -4.95 -4.59 10.31
C LEU A 178 -5.01 -3.09 10.61
N GLN A 179 -5.84 -2.66 11.58
CA GLN A 179 -5.90 -1.27 12.02
C GLN A 179 -4.57 -0.80 12.64
N LYS A 180 -3.95 -1.62 13.50
CA LYS A 180 -2.60 -1.33 14.03
C LYS A 180 -1.58 -1.22 12.90
N PHE A 181 -1.66 -2.12 11.92
CA PHE A 181 -0.79 -2.07 10.75
C PHE A 181 -0.99 -0.76 9.95
N LEU A 182 -2.22 -0.32 9.69
CA LEU A 182 -2.51 0.92 8.97
C LEU A 182 -1.92 2.15 9.69
N TRP A 183 -2.01 2.20 11.03
CA TRP A 183 -1.37 3.23 11.83
C TRP A 183 0.15 3.25 11.66
N LEU A 184 0.79 2.09 11.68
CA LEU A 184 2.23 1.97 11.43
C LEU A 184 2.59 2.34 9.98
N PHE A 185 1.79 1.91 9.02
CA PHE A 185 1.98 2.16 7.61
C PHE A 185 1.94 3.66 7.28
N LYS A 186 1.01 4.41 7.90
CA LYS A 186 0.93 5.86 7.81
C LYS A 186 2.24 6.53 8.20
N GLU A 187 2.87 6.09 9.29
CA GLU A 187 4.11 6.69 9.79
C GLU A 187 5.36 6.17 9.09
N GLN A 188 5.26 4.99 8.46
CA GLN A 188 6.38 4.32 7.81
C GLN A 188 6.82 5.06 6.55
N ARG A 189 8.13 5.33 6.52
CA ARG A 189 8.84 5.78 5.32
C ARG A 189 9.10 4.57 4.44
N LEU A 190 8.43 4.51 3.30
CA LEU A 190 8.64 3.45 2.31
C LEU A 190 9.93 3.73 1.55
N LYS A 191 10.75 2.70 1.41
CA LYS A 191 11.93 2.75 0.55
C LYS A 191 11.48 2.57 -0.90
N VAL A 192 11.88 3.49 -1.75
CA VAL A 192 11.59 3.45 -3.18
C VAL A 192 12.84 2.93 -3.91
N PRO A 193 12.76 1.80 -4.62
CA PRO A 193 13.80 1.35 -5.53
C PRO A 193 14.34 2.45 -6.45
N HIS A 194 15.66 2.49 -6.59
CA HIS A 194 16.36 3.56 -7.29
C HIS A 194 15.89 3.73 -8.74
N TRP A 195 15.69 2.62 -9.47
CA TRP A 195 15.23 2.64 -10.86
C TRP A 195 13.87 3.35 -11.04
N ARG A 196 12.99 3.32 -10.03
CA ARG A 196 11.69 3.99 -10.06
C ARG A 196 11.82 5.51 -9.90
N THR A 197 12.90 5.96 -9.27
CA THR A 197 13.17 7.41 -9.10
C THR A 197 13.81 8.04 -10.33
N GLN A 198 14.35 7.25 -11.26
CA GLN A 198 15.03 7.74 -12.46
C GLN A 198 14.07 8.12 -13.59
N ARG A 199 12.83 7.61 -13.58
CA ARG A 199 11.83 7.83 -14.63
C ARG A 199 10.45 8.11 -14.03
N SER A 200 9.74 9.06 -14.59
CA SER A 200 8.33 9.30 -14.28
C SER A 200 7.48 8.13 -14.75
N TYR A 201 6.48 7.75 -13.96
CA TYR A 201 5.51 6.72 -14.31
C TYR A 201 4.10 7.20 -13.98
N LEU A 202 3.10 6.60 -14.61
CA LEU A 202 1.69 6.87 -14.38
C LEU A 202 0.97 5.54 -14.15
N MET A 203 0.08 5.52 -13.17
CA MET A 203 -0.85 4.42 -12.96
C MET A 203 -2.20 4.83 -13.52
N ALA A 204 -2.68 4.10 -14.54
CA ALA A 204 -3.95 4.42 -15.16
C ALA A 204 -5.10 3.96 -14.26
N HIS A 205 -5.90 4.91 -13.77
CA HIS A 205 -7.08 4.61 -12.95
C HIS A 205 -8.34 4.33 -13.79
N LYS A 206 -8.43 4.97 -14.96
CA LYS A 206 -9.47 4.77 -15.95
C LYS A 206 -8.85 4.87 -17.33
N VAL A 207 -9.16 3.91 -18.19
CA VAL A 207 -8.70 3.88 -19.57
C VAL A 207 -9.93 3.89 -20.47
N HIS A 208 -9.98 4.84 -21.40
CA HIS A 208 -10.96 4.87 -22.48
C HIS A 208 -10.20 4.73 -23.79
N VAL A 209 -10.47 3.66 -24.53
CA VAL A 209 -9.77 3.39 -25.78
C VAL A 209 -10.72 3.67 -26.94
N SER A 210 -10.33 4.57 -27.83
CA SER A 210 -10.98 4.81 -29.11
C SER A 210 -10.02 4.36 -30.22
N GLY A 211 -10.00 3.06 -30.55
CA GLY A 211 -9.16 2.48 -31.61
C GLY A 211 -8.20 1.38 -31.13
N ALA A 212 -7.24 0.98 -31.97
CA ALA A 212 -6.23 -0.02 -31.65
C ALA A 212 -4.87 0.36 -32.27
N GLY A 213 -3.76 0.06 -31.58
CA GLY A 213 -2.38 0.29 -32.07
C GLY A 213 -1.49 1.04 -31.08
N ASP A 214 -0.32 1.47 -31.56
CA ASP A 214 0.62 2.29 -30.79
C ASP A 214 0.15 3.75 -30.76
N PHE A 215 -0.02 4.30 -29.56
CA PHE A 215 -0.47 5.68 -29.38
C PHE A 215 0.71 6.58 -29.02
N ARG A 216 0.86 7.68 -29.77
CA ARG A 216 1.72 8.80 -29.34
C ARG A 216 0.94 9.68 -28.39
N LEU A 217 1.59 10.13 -27.30
CA LEU A 217 1.00 11.13 -26.40
C LEU A 217 0.83 12.45 -27.17
N CYS A 218 -0.43 12.86 -27.39
CA CYS A 218 -0.74 14.10 -28.11
C CYS A 218 -1.02 15.28 -27.17
N LYS A 219 -1.66 15.03 -26.02
CA LYS A 219 -2.10 16.07 -25.09
C LYS A 219 -2.10 15.54 -23.66
N VAL A 220 -1.71 16.38 -22.71
CA VAL A 220 -1.86 16.14 -21.27
C VAL A 220 -2.76 17.25 -20.73
N GLU A 221 -3.86 16.86 -20.11
CA GLU A 221 -4.76 17.78 -19.40
C GLU A 221 -4.73 17.42 -17.92
N VAL A 222 -4.60 18.43 -17.07
CA VAL A 222 -4.69 18.25 -15.62
C VAL A 222 -6.15 18.44 -15.23
N LEU A 223 -6.76 17.36 -14.76
CA LEU A 223 -8.12 17.36 -14.26
C LEU A 223 -8.12 17.57 -12.75
N GLU A 224 -9.25 18.06 -12.22
CA GLU A 224 -9.46 18.09 -10.77
C GLU A 224 -9.52 16.67 -10.21
N ASP A 225 -8.92 16.50 -9.04
CA ASP A 225 -8.79 15.21 -8.39
C ASP A 225 -10.17 14.78 -7.82
N PRO A 226 -10.73 13.65 -8.26
CA PRO A 226 -12.05 13.21 -7.81
C PRO A 226 -12.05 12.72 -6.35
N LEU A 227 -10.88 12.43 -5.76
CA LEU A 227 -10.75 11.78 -4.45
C LEU A 227 -9.81 12.56 -3.53
N LEU A 228 -10.22 13.77 -3.13
CA LEU A 228 -9.48 14.59 -2.16
C LEU A 228 -9.63 14.06 -0.72
N LEU A 229 -8.56 14.15 0.08
CA LEU A 229 -8.58 13.73 1.49
C LEU A 229 -9.51 14.55 2.37
N ASN A 230 -9.70 15.82 2.02
CA ASN A 230 -10.61 16.73 2.68
C ASN A 230 -11.42 17.42 1.58
N SER A 231 -12.64 16.98 1.29
CA SER A 231 -13.61 17.89 0.69
C SER A 231 -13.87 18.96 1.75
N SER A 232 -13.50 20.20 1.49
CA SER A 232 -13.76 21.32 2.38
C SER A 232 -15.23 21.32 2.82
N THR A 233 -15.48 20.98 4.09
CA THR A 233 -16.64 21.53 4.78
C THR A 233 -16.41 23.03 4.82
N ASN A 234 -17.06 23.76 3.92
CA ASN A 234 -17.38 25.16 4.14
C ASN A 234 -18.19 25.23 5.44
N GLN A 235 -17.54 25.58 6.52
CA GLN A 235 -18.18 26.29 7.63
C GLN A 235 -17.38 27.58 7.83
N ASP A 236 -17.92 28.63 7.24
CA ASP A 236 -17.55 30.01 7.44
C ASP A 236 -17.71 30.46 8.90
N LEU A 237 -17.09 31.60 9.19
CA LEU A 237 -17.27 32.51 10.33
C LEU A 237 -16.41 32.26 11.57
N MET A 238 -15.22 32.87 11.58
CA MET A 238 -14.82 33.78 12.66
C MET A 238 -14.02 34.92 12.03
N GLY A 239 -14.64 36.10 11.98
CA GLY A 239 -14.07 37.31 11.41
C GLY A 239 -12.80 37.73 12.14
N SER A 240 -11.77 38.07 11.36
CA SER A 240 -10.66 38.89 11.83
C SER A 240 -11.18 40.30 12.04
N ASP A 241 -11.41 40.68 13.30
CA ASP A 241 -11.58 42.08 13.69
C ASP A 241 -10.25 42.81 13.41
N GLU A 242 -10.26 43.66 12.39
CA GLU A 242 -9.24 44.68 12.18
C GLU A 242 -9.42 45.77 13.22
N THR A 243 -8.62 45.76 14.29
CA THR A 243 -8.45 46.96 15.12
C THR A 243 -7.61 47.97 14.36
N GLN A 244 -8.26 48.97 13.77
CA GLN A 244 -7.60 50.18 13.28
C GLN A 244 -7.18 51.03 14.49
N ASP A 245 -5.87 51.13 14.72
CA ASP A 245 -5.27 52.15 15.57
C ASP A 245 -5.46 53.53 14.93
N VAL A 246 -6.43 54.30 15.45
CA VAL A 246 -6.51 55.74 15.21
C VAL A 246 -5.59 56.44 16.21
N LYS A 247 -4.45 56.94 15.75
CA LYS A 247 -3.69 57.99 16.44
C LYS A 247 -4.22 59.35 15.98
N VAL A 248 -4.75 60.12 16.93
CA VAL A 248 -4.73 61.59 16.92
C VAL A 248 -3.95 62.02 18.15
#